data_AF-A0A397ZZ35-F1
#
_entry.id   AF-A0A397ZZ35-F1
#
_cell.length_a   1.000
_cell.length_b   1.000
_cell.length_c   1.000
_cell.angle_alpha   90.00
_cell.angle_beta   90.00
_cell.angle_gamma   90.00
#
_symmetry.space_group_name_H-M   'P 1'
#
loop_
_entity.id
_entity.type
_entity.pdbx_description
1 polymer ?
#
loop_
_entity_poly.entity_id
_entity_poly.type
_entity_poly.pdbx_seq_one_letter_code
_entity_poly.pdbx_strand_id
1 'polypeptide(L)'
;MSEPFMDESRGNLYFIEVNDQSSSDLSVYEMERNDSSWSLKYHVDLEPVAAAFPEMIITEYYTYRWIYAFSVIGFVKEEIDAESYIVLHIPNKAVKYNFINKTFKKLCSFEPSQDDGVNNFYGSRRSFKFIESLANF
;
A
#
# COMPACT_ATOMS: atom_id res chain seq x y z
N MET A 1 -12.52 -6.05 -9.96
CA MET A 1 -11.77 -6.60 -8.81
C MET A 1 -10.31 -6.31 -9.06
N SER A 2 -9.70 -5.44 -8.27
CA SER A 2 -8.25 -5.28 -8.23
C SER A 2 -7.66 -6.60 -7.71
N GLU A 3 -6.57 -7.08 -8.31
CA GLU A 3 -5.83 -8.19 -7.70
C GLU A 3 -5.25 -7.71 -6.36
N PRO A 4 -5.36 -8.50 -5.29
CA PRO A 4 -4.82 -8.13 -3.99
C PRO A 4 -3.29 -8.24 -3.95
N PHE A 5 -2.64 -7.44 -3.12
CA PHE A 5 -1.19 -7.53 -2.92
C PHE A 5 -0.90 -8.67 -1.93
N MET A 6 0.00 -9.59 -2.30
CA MET A 6 0.41 -10.70 -1.46
C MET A 6 1.93 -10.80 -1.42
N ASP A 7 2.50 -10.91 -0.22
CA ASP A 7 3.95 -10.98 -0.05
C ASP A 7 4.35 -11.79 1.18
N GLU A 8 5.56 -12.32 1.15
CA GLU A 8 6.14 -13.09 2.26
C GLU A 8 7.10 -12.21 3.05
N SER A 9 6.98 -12.23 4.38
CA SER A 9 7.91 -11.54 5.26
C SER A 9 8.17 -12.31 6.56
N ARG A 10 9.45 -12.60 6.81
CA ARG A 10 9.97 -13.36 7.97
C ARG A 10 9.27 -14.71 8.19
N GLY A 11 9.04 -15.44 7.11
CA GLY A 11 8.42 -16.77 7.07
C GLY A 11 6.90 -16.76 7.22
N ASN A 12 6.23 -15.62 7.02
CA ASN A 12 4.76 -15.52 7.09
C ASN A 12 4.23 -14.85 5.83
N LEU A 13 3.09 -15.35 5.34
CA LEU A 13 2.44 -14.81 4.15
C LEU A 13 1.43 -13.76 4.55
N TYR A 14 1.46 -12.62 3.86
CA TYR A 14 0.59 -11.49 4.08
C TYR A 14 -0.24 -11.19 2.83
N PHE A 15 -1.48 -10.77 3.05
CA PHE A 15 -2.42 -10.37 2.02
C PHE A 15 -3.02 -9.01 2.38
N ILE A 16 -3.07 -8.10 1.43
CA ILE A 16 -3.60 -6.76 1.62
C ILE A 16 -4.84 -6.59 0.76
N GLU A 17 -5.94 -6.33 1.44
CA GLU A 17 -7.24 -6.17 0.83
C GLU A 17 -7.55 -4.69 0.64
N VAL A 18 -7.75 -4.30 -0.62
CA VAL A 18 -8.24 -2.98 -1.00
C VAL A 18 -9.70 -3.12 -1.40
N ASN A 19 -10.59 -3.08 -0.41
CA ASN A 19 -12.02 -3.38 -0.58
C ASN A 19 -12.76 -2.33 -1.41
N ASP A 20 -12.49 -1.05 -1.14
CA ASP A 20 -13.13 0.08 -1.80
C ASP A 20 -12.13 1.22 -1.93
N GLN A 21 -11.84 1.64 -3.17
CA GLN A 21 -10.92 2.73 -3.45
C GLN A 21 -11.47 4.10 -3.00
N SER A 22 -12.77 4.22 -2.71
CA SER A 22 -13.38 5.40 -2.09
C SER A 22 -13.27 5.41 -0.55
N SER A 23 -12.78 4.32 0.05
CA SER A 23 -12.42 4.25 1.46
C SER A 23 -10.94 4.57 1.65
N SER A 24 -10.60 5.23 2.77
CA SER A 24 -9.21 5.39 3.21
C SER A 24 -8.69 4.13 3.92
N ASP A 25 -9.56 3.17 4.21
CA ASP A 25 -9.24 2.00 5.02
C ASP A 25 -8.68 0.84 4.20
N LEU A 26 -7.63 0.24 4.73
CA LEU A 26 -6.95 -0.93 4.19
C LEU A 26 -6.77 -1.98 5.28
N SER A 27 -7.03 -3.24 4.94
CA SER A 27 -6.85 -4.37 5.84
C SER A 27 -5.66 -5.22 5.41
N VAL A 28 -4.79 -5.55 6.36
CA VAL A 28 -3.66 -6.46 6.17
C VAL A 28 -3.91 -7.72 6.98
N TYR A 29 -3.87 -8.86 6.29
CA TYR A 29 -4.08 -10.17 6.87
C TYR A 29 -2.80 -10.99 6.86
N GLU A 30 -2.61 -11.80 7.90
CA GLU A 30 -1.54 -12.80 8.01
C GLU A 30 -2.15 -14.20 7.87
N MET A 31 -1.53 -15.05 7.05
CA MET A 31 -1.95 -16.43 6.90
C MET A 31 -1.56 -17.27 8.12
N GLU A 32 -2.55 -17.93 8.72
CA GLU A 32 -2.34 -18.84 9.84
C GLU A 32 -1.64 -20.13 9.38
N ARG A 33 -0.62 -20.54 10.14
CA ARG A 33 0.20 -21.72 9.80
C ARG A 33 -0.56 -23.05 9.95
N ASN A 34 -1.58 -23.07 10.79
CA ASN A 34 -2.20 -24.31 11.25
C ASN A 34 -3.41 -24.74 10.41
N ASP A 35 -4.12 -23.78 9.80
CA ASP A 35 -5.40 -24.07 9.13
C ASP A 35 -5.59 -23.31 7.80
N SER A 36 -4.55 -22.63 7.30
CA SER A 36 -4.61 -21.84 6.06
C SER A 36 -5.69 -20.73 6.08
N SER A 37 -6.16 -20.33 7.26
CA SER A 37 -7.05 -19.19 7.42
C SER A 37 -6.28 -17.87 7.36
N TRP A 38 -7.00 -16.77 7.16
CA TRP A 38 -6.44 -15.42 7.14
C TRP A 38 -6.91 -14.67 8.39
N SER A 39 -5.95 -14.16 9.16
CA SER A 39 -6.20 -13.39 10.39
C SER A 39 -5.91 -11.91 10.16
N LEU A 40 -6.84 -11.02 10.56
CA LEU A 40 -6.61 -9.58 10.45
C LEU A 40 -5.48 -9.16 11.39
N LYS A 41 -4.40 -8.60 10.84
CA LYS A 41 -3.21 -8.21 11.58
C LYS A 41 -3.07 -6.70 11.75
N TYR A 42 -3.31 -5.95 10.67
CA TYR A 42 -3.24 -4.49 10.71
C TYR A 42 -4.42 -3.85 9.98
N HIS A 43 -4.83 -2.69 10.50
CA HIS A 43 -5.79 -1.81 9.86
C HIS A 43 -5.10 -0.46 9.62
N VAL A 44 -5.09 -0.02 8.37
CA VAL A 44 -4.39 1.18 7.90
C VAL A 44 -5.43 2.19 7.45
N ASP A 45 -5.31 3.40 7.99
CA ASP A 45 -6.13 4.56 7.60
C ASP A 45 -5.26 5.54 6.80
N LEU A 46 -5.65 5.78 5.55
CA LEU A 46 -4.95 6.66 4.63
C LEU A 46 -5.42 8.12 4.69
N GLU A 47 -6.43 8.48 5.48
CA GLU A 47 -6.88 9.87 5.62
C GLU A 47 -5.74 10.83 5.98
N PRO A 48 -4.87 10.54 6.97
CA PRO A 48 -3.74 11.42 7.29
C PRO A 48 -2.73 11.53 6.15
N VAL A 49 -2.55 10.47 5.37
CA VAL A 49 -1.66 10.46 4.20
C VAL A 49 -2.23 11.34 3.11
N ALA A 50 -3.54 11.25 2.85
CA ALA A 50 -4.24 12.06 1.87
C ALA A 50 -4.31 13.54 2.24
N ALA A 51 -4.44 13.86 3.53
CA ALA A 51 -4.36 15.23 4.02
C ALA A 51 -2.98 15.85 3.75
N ALA A 52 -1.90 15.06 3.83
CA ALA A 52 -0.53 15.51 3.54
C ALA A 52 -0.18 15.47 2.05
N PHE A 53 -0.82 14.59 1.27
CA PHE A 53 -0.60 14.41 -0.17
C PHE A 53 -1.94 14.44 -0.93
N PRO A 54 -2.60 15.61 -1.04
CA PRO A 54 -3.94 15.72 -1.62
C PRO A 54 -4.03 15.26 -3.09
N GLU A 55 -2.90 15.21 -3.79
CA GLU A 55 -2.81 14.66 -5.15
C GLU A 55 -3.23 13.19 -5.25
N MET A 56 -3.29 12.45 -4.13
CA MET A 56 -3.83 11.10 -4.12
C MET A 56 -5.37 11.07 -4.17
N ILE A 57 -6.06 12.18 -3.93
CA ILE A 57 -7.52 12.23 -4.05
C ILE A 57 -7.87 12.62 -5.49
N ILE A 58 -8.52 11.70 -6.20
CA ILE A 58 -8.88 11.89 -7.60
C ILE A 58 -10.36 11.61 -7.83
N THR A 59 -10.95 12.21 -8.86
CA THR A 59 -12.33 11.94 -9.27
C THR A 59 -12.35 10.79 -10.28
N GLU A 60 -13.04 9.70 -9.93
CA GLU A 60 -13.27 8.58 -10.82
C GLU A 60 -14.09 9.01 -12.05
N TYR A 61 -13.61 8.66 -13.24
CA TYR A 61 -14.19 9.12 -14.50
C TYR A 61 -15.63 8.64 -14.73
N TYR A 62 -15.94 7.38 -14.37
CA TYR A 62 -17.24 6.78 -14.67
C TYR A 62 -18.32 7.10 -13.63
N THR A 63 -17.94 7.20 -12.35
CA THR A 63 -18.89 7.38 -11.24
C THR A 63 -18.89 8.81 -10.69
N TYR A 64 -17.91 9.63 -11.07
CA TYR A 64 -17.68 10.98 -10.54
C TYR A 64 -17.48 11.03 -9.02
N ARG A 65 -17.12 9.91 -8.40
CA ARG A 65 -16.82 9.82 -6.96
C ARG A 65 -15.36 10.14 -6.70
N TRP A 66 -15.06 10.63 -5.49
CA TRP A 66 -13.69 10.72 -5.02
C TRP A 66 -13.16 9.35 -4.63
N ILE A 67 -11.95 9.06 -5.08
CA ILE A 67 -11.22 7.83 -4.76
C ILE A 67 -9.78 8.17 -4.39
N TYR A 68 -9.14 7.26 -3.67
CA TYR A 68 -7.74 7.33 -3.29
C TYR A 68 -6.85 6.61 -4.32
N ALA A 69 -6.05 7.37 -5.04
CA ALA A 69 -5.05 6.91 -5.99
C ALA A 69 -3.83 6.36 -5.27
N PHE A 70 -3.78 5.04 -5.08
CA PHE A 70 -2.60 4.38 -4.54
C PHE A 70 -2.48 2.93 -5.01
N SER A 71 -1.30 2.37 -4.86
CA SER A 71 -1.04 0.94 -4.98
C SER A 71 -0.07 0.53 -3.88
N VAL A 72 -0.20 -0.71 -3.38
CA VAL A 72 0.79 -1.25 -2.44
C VAL A 72 1.92 -1.87 -3.24
N ILE A 73 3.15 -1.44 -2.96
CA ILE A 73 4.36 -1.90 -3.66
C ILE A 73 5.35 -2.63 -2.76
N GLY A 74 5.08 -2.70 -1.46
CA GLY A 74 5.92 -3.43 -0.52
C GLY A 74 5.29 -3.59 0.86
N PHE A 75 5.64 -4.69 1.52
CA PHE A 75 5.31 -4.98 2.90
C PHE A 75 6.57 -5.45 3.62
N VAL A 76 6.83 -4.92 4.81
CA VAL A 76 7.99 -5.31 5.60
C VAL A 76 7.55 -5.61 7.04
N LYS A 77 7.69 -6.87 7.44
CA LYS A 77 7.62 -7.30 8.84
C LYS A 77 8.99 -7.11 9.47
N GLU A 78 9.08 -6.26 10.47
CA GLU A 78 10.31 -6.05 11.23
C GLU A 78 10.44 -7.06 12.38
N GLU A 79 11.54 -7.01 13.13
CA GLU A 79 11.68 -7.82 14.34
C GLU A 79 10.66 -7.46 15.42
N ILE A 80 10.40 -6.18 15.53
CA ILE A 80 9.42 -5.60 16.45
C ILE A 80 8.22 -5.20 15.61
N ASP A 81 7.03 -5.72 15.94
CA ASP A 81 5.78 -5.41 15.22
C ASP A 81 5.53 -3.89 15.13
N ALA A 82 6.01 -3.12 16.11
CA ALA A 82 5.94 -1.65 16.15
C ALA A 82 6.69 -0.96 15.01
N GLU A 83 7.68 -1.61 14.40
CA GLU A 83 8.49 -1.05 13.31
C GLU A 83 8.04 -1.51 11.93
N SER A 84 7.15 -2.52 11.84
CA SER A 84 6.61 -3.03 10.58
C SER A 84 5.84 -1.97 9.79
N TYR A 85 5.91 -2.03 8.46
CA TYR A 85 5.35 -1.00 7.58
C TYR A 85 4.91 -1.52 6.21
N ILE A 86 4.05 -0.75 5.55
CA ILE A 86 3.80 -0.84 4.11
C ILE A 86 4.50 0.30 3.35
N VAL A 87 4.76 0.03 2.08
CA VAL A 87 5.15 1.05 1.09
C VAL A 87 4.03 1.23 0.09
N LEU A 88 3.52 2.45 0.04
CA LEU A 88 2.49 2.91 -0.87
C LEU A 88 3.14 3.65 -2.03
N HIS A 89 2.76 3.31 -3.24
CA HIS A 89 2.94 4.17 -4.40
C HIS A 89 1.69 5.02 -4.56
N ILE A 90 1.87 6.33 -4.46
CA ILE A 90 0.86 7.37 -4.72
C ILE A 90 1.35 8.24 -5.90
N PRO A 91 0.53 9.14 -6.47
CA PRO A 91 0.97 10.00 -7.56
C PRO A 91 2.34 10.66 -7.32
N ASN A 92 3.30 10.29 -8.19
CA ASN A 92 4.67 10.79 -8.21
C ASN A 92 5.52 10.48 -6.96
N LYS A 93 5.11 9.59 -6.06
CA LYS A 93 5.82 9.35 -4.78
C LYS A 93 5.70 7.92 -4.26
N ALA A 94 6.72 7.49 -3.54
CA ALA A 94 6.62 6.36 -2.62
C ALA A 94 6.55 6.87 -1.17
N VAL A 95 5.63 6.32 -0.39
CA VAL A 95 5.39 6.67 1.01
C VAL A 95 5.46 5.41 1.87
N LYS A 96 6.28 5.44 2.91
CA LYS A 96 6.29 4.43 3.97
C LYS A 96 5.21 4.79 4.99
N TYR A 97 4.40 3.82 5.39
CA TYR A 97 3.42 3.94 6.48
C TYR A 97 3.67 2.86 7.52
N ASN A 98 3.91 3.27 8.77
CA ASN A 98 4.11 2.36 9.91
C ASN A 98 2.75 1.96 10.51
N PHE A 99 2.53 0.66 10.69
CA PHE A 99 1.23 0.13 11.12
C PHE A 99 0.83 0.53 12.53
N ILE A 100 1.78 0.53 13.47
CA ILE A 100 1.51 0.67 14.90
C ILE A 100 1.53 2.13 15.33
N ASN A 101 2.60 2.84 14.94
CA ASN A 101 2.78 4.26 15.25
C ASN A 101 1.87 5.14 14.39
N LYS A 102 1.26 4.59 13.32
CA LYS A 102 0.40 5.32 12.36
C LYS A 102 1.08 6.55 11.77
N THR A 103 2.41 6.49 11.66
CA THR A 103 3.22 7.56 11.07
C THR A 103 3.54 7.21 9.64
N PHE A 104 3.70 8.24 8.81
CA PHE A 104 4.11 8.07 7.43
C PHE A 104 5.25 9.01 7.07
N LYS A 105 6.06 8.57 6.10
CA LYS A 105 7.20 9.31 5.60
C LYS A 105 7.34 9.11 4.10
N LYS A 106 7.50 10.19 3.36
CA LYS A 106 7.90 10.13 1.95
C LYS A 106 9.29 9.50 1.82
N LEU A 107 9.41 8.44 1.04
CA LEU A 107 10.68 7.78 0.75
C LEU A 107 11.39 8.44 -0.43
N CYS A 108 10.68 8.61 -1.54
CA CYS A 108 11.21 9.24 -2.75
C CYS A 108 10.09 9.86 -3.59
N SER A 109 10.50 10.63 -4.61
CA SER A 109 9.62 11.19 -5.61
C SER A 109 10.05 10.66 -6.99
N PHE A 110 9.07 10.49 -7.87
CA PHE A 110 9.26 10.09 -9.25
C PHE A 110 9.04 11.31 -10.15
N GLU A 111 9.69 11.32 -11.31
CA GLU A 111 9.32 12.30 -12.34
C GLU A 111 7.88 12.02 -12.78
N PRO A 112 7.06 13.06 -13.00
CA PRO A 112 5.70 12.88 -13.48
C PRO A 112 5.74 12.14 -14.81
N SER A 113 5.26 10.90 -14.81
CA SER A 113 5.21 10.12 -16.02
C SER A 113 4.00 10.61 -16.84
N GLN A 114 4.14 10.70 -18.16
CA GLN A 114 3.02 11.02 -19.07
C GLN A 114 1.88 9.99 -18.95
N ASP A 115 2.10 8.89 -18.24
CA ASP A 115 1.21 7.76 -18.05
C ASP A 115 0.58 7.73 -16.63
N ASP A 116 0.85 8.69 -15.73
CA ASP A 116 0.28 8.74 -14.36
C ASP A 116 -1.23 9.09 -14.33
N GLY A 117 -1.97 8.71 -15.37
CA GLY A 117 -3.42 8.77 -15.39
C GLY A 117 -4.05 7.83 -14.34
N VAL A 118 -5.29 8.15 -13.98
CA VAL A 118 -6.18 7.41 -13.05
C VAL A 118 -6.11 5.87 -13.26
N ASN A 119 -5.94 5.42 -14.51
CA ASN A 119 -5.78 4.01 -14.91
C ASN A 119 -4.59 3.26 -14.29
N ASN A 120 -3.52 3.95 -13.89
CA ASN A 120 -2.35 3.32 -13.29
C ASN A 120 -2.51 3.00 -11.78
N PHE A 121 -3.55 3.56 -11.15
CA PHE A 121 -3.96 3.22 -9.78
C PHE A 121 -5.20 2.32 -9.74
N TYR A 122 -5.88 2.12 -10.87
CA TYR A 122 -6.93 1.13 -11.00
C TYR A 122 -6.34 -0.28 -11.11
N GLY A 123 -6.41 -1.01 -9.99
CA GLY A 123 -5.88 -2.36 -9.89
C GLY A 123 -4.43 -2.35 -9.41
N SER A 124 -4.08 -3.34 -8.60
CA SER A 124 -2.72 -3.66 -8.17
C SER A 124 -1.87 -4.15 -9.36
N ARG A 125 -1.83 -3.42 -10.47
CA ARG A 125 -1.17 -3.85 -11.71
C ARG A 125 0.34 -3.65 -11.67
N ARG A 126 0.90 -3.13 -10.58
CA ARG A 126 2.34 -2.89 -10.44
C ARG A 126 2.82 -3.20 -9.02
N SER A 127 2.45 -4.36 -8.49
CA SER A 127 3.19 -5.00 -7.39
C SER A 127 4.59 -5.41 -7.90
N PHE A 128 5.47 -4.43 -8.09
CA PHE A 128 6.88 -4.72 -8.30
C PHE A 128 7.44 -5.14 -6.95
N LYS A 129 7.83 -6.41 -6.82
CA LYS A 129 8.69 -6.84 -5.72
C LYS A 129 9.90 -5.93 -5.70
N PHE A 130 10.06 -5.15 -4.64
CA PHE A 130 11.29 -4.43 -4.40
C PHE A 130 12.40 -5.47 -4.28
N ILE A 131 13.28 -5.55 -5.28
CA ILE A 131 14.46 -6.41 -5.23
C ILE A 131 15.45 -5.70 -4.31
N GLU A 132 15.77 -6.38 -3.22
CA GLU A 132 16.76 -6.05 -2.20
C GLU A 132 18.20 -6.04 -2.77
N SER A 133 18.45 -5.23 -3.81
CA SER A 133 19.76 -5.11 -4.48
C SER A 133 20.54 -3.87 -4.03
N LEU A 134 20.05 -3.10 -3.05
CA LEU A 134 20.73 -1.88 -2.58
C LEU A 134 21.38 -1.99 -1.19
N ALA A 135 21.38 -3.17 -0.56
CA ALA A 135 22.23 -3.43 0.59
C ALA A 135 23.65 -3.80 0.12
N ASN A 136 24.39 -2.81 -0.38
CA ASN A 136 25.84 -2.84 -0.55
C ASN A 136 26.34 -1.40 -0.78
N PHE A 137 26.49 -0.62 0.29
CA PHE A 137 27.53 0.41 0.44
C PHE A 137 27.78 0.67 1.93
#